data_AF-A0A7S4VQN9-F1
#
_entry.id   AF-A0A7S4VQN9-F1
#
_cell.length_a   1.000
_cell.length_b   1.000
_cell.length_c   1.000
_cell.angle_alpha   90.00
_cell.angle_beta   90.00
_cell.angle_gamma   90.00
#
_symmetry.space_group_name_H-M   'P 1'
#
loop_
_entity.id
_entity.type
_entity.pdbx_description
1 polymer ?
#
loop_
_entity_poly.entity_id
_entity_poly.type
_entity_poly.pdbx_seq_one_letter_code
_entity_poly.pdbx_strand_id
1 'polypeptide(L)'
;MALMRTAAKYQLDPDAVDALQKVSQEEAAGILANLEARAVTIRNPSAYVVRSVKNLQDGNSESGPPSSGGFGGSTSGTDSSYAAFQRHTPSFSQNSRPNFGKGETGLNAGAAFPGSMADMLDESAQHALTEIGPEASEAILQQLEAQAGKINNPSAYVLRAVGNARRGKGAGGAVAGGVSGTDSLQEELAKLSMPLDEKAMSALEEVGPASATAILQKMNKQAGTVNNPNAYIMRAVGNEKRVMPMPGGSALKRARF
;
A
#
# COMPACT_ATOMS: atom_id res chain seq x y z
N MET A 1 24.64 5.16 35.84
CA MET A 1 23.75 4.76 36.97
C MET A 1 22.26 4.97 36.67
N ALA A 2 21.83 6.12 36.14
CA ALA A 2 20.39 6.37 35.86
C ALA A 2 19.74 5.35 34.92
N LEU A 3 20.46 4.91 33.87
CA LEU A 3 20.03 3.92 32.89
C LEU A 3 19.59 2.56 33.49
N MET A 4 20.27 2.08 34.53
CA MET A 4 19.96 0.79 35.12
C MET A 4 18.68 0.81 35.98
N ARG A 5 18.36 1.97 36.57
CA ARG A 5 17.12 2.11 37.37
C ARG A 5 15.88 2.09 36.48
N THR A 6 15.94 2.73 35.31
CA THR A 6 14.84 2.70 34.34
C THR A 6 14.69 1.35 33.66
N ALA A 7 15.79 0.67 33.33
CA ALA A 7 15.72 -0.69 32.77
C ALA A 7 15.03 -1.68 33.73
N ALA A 8 15.32 -1.59 35.03
CA ALA A 8 14.67 -2.41 36.06
C ALA A 8 13.17 -2.06 36.22
N LYS A 9 12.80 -0.77 36.13
CA LYS A 9 11.39 -0.31 36.20
C LYS A 9 10.51 -0.97 35.12
N TYR A 10 11.04 -1.19 33.93
CA TYR A 10 10.29 -1.74 32.79
C TYR A 10 10.57 -3.22 32.49
N GLN A 11 11.35 -3.90 33.33
CA GLN A 11 11.75 -5.31 33.15
C GLN A 11 12.25 -5.60 31.73
N LEU A 12 13.20 -4.78 31.26
CA LEU A 12 13.75 -4.95 29.91
C LEU A 12 14.53 -6.27 29.80
N ASP A 13 14.35 -6.96 28.67
CA ASP A 13 15.08 -8.19 28.36
C ASP A 13 16.59 -7.90 28.18
N PRO A 14 17.47 -8.90 28.42
CA PRO A 14 18.92 -8.74 28.25
C PRO A 14 19.31 -8.19 26.87
N ASP A 15 18.64 -8.63 25.81
CA ASP A 15 18.89 -8.17 24.43
C ASP A 15 18.57 -6.69 24.23
N ALA A 16 17.54 -6.17 24.91
CA ALA A 16 17.19 -4.76 24.85
C ALA A 16 18.21 -3.89 25.59
N VAL A 17 18.76 -4.40 26.70
CA VAL A 17 19.84 -3.74 27.44
C VAL A 17 21.13 -3.75 26.63
N ASP A 18 21.48 -4.86 25.97
CA ASP A 18 22.63 -4.96 25.07
C ASP A 18 22.49 -3.99 23.87
N ALA A 19 21.29 -3.89 23.29
CA ALA A 19 21.02 -2.91 22.23
C ALA A 19 21.22 -1.46 22.70
N LEU A 20 20.79 -1.10 23.91
CA LEU A 20 21.01 0.24 24.48
C LEU A 20 22.48 0.56 24.74
N GLN A 21 23.32 -0.45 25.00
CA GLN A 21 24.77 -0.26 25.18
C GLN A 21 25.50 0.05 23.87
N LYS A 22 24.90 -0.26 22.71
CA LYS A 22 25.47 -0.02 21.38
C LYS A 22 25.25 1.40 20.84
N VAL A 23 24.40 2.20 21.49
CA VAL A 23 24.09 3.59 21.11
C VAL A 23 24.72 4.57 22.11
N SER A 24 24.78 5.86 21.73
CA SER A 24 25.28 6.88 22.65
C SER A 24 24.35 7.04 23.86
N GLN A 25 24.90 7.53 24.98
CA GLN A 25 24.12 7.72 26.20
C GLN A 25 22.95 8.71 26.02
N GLU A 26 23.11 9.71 25.15
CA GLU A 26 22.08 10.69 24.83
C GLU A 26 20.92 10.06 24.04
N GLU A 27 21.21 9.24 23.04
CA GLU A 27 20.21 8.50 22.26
C GLU A 27 19.44 7.50 23.11
N ALA A 28 20.16 6.74 23.96
CA ALA A 28 19.55 5.82 24.91
C ALA A 28 18.58 6.56 25.86
N ALA A 29 18.96 7.74 26.35
CA ALA A 29 18.08 8.57 27.18
C ALA A 29 16.84 9.03 26.41
N GLY A 30 16.99 9.44 25.14
CA GLY A 30 15.87 9.81 24.27
C GLY A 30 14.89 8.67 24.00
N ILE A 31 15.39 7.45 23.75
CA ILE A 31 14.54 6.26 23.58
C ILE A 31 13.76 5.96 24.86
N LEU A 32 14.42 6.00 26.02
CA LEU A 32 13.77 5.72 27.30
C LEU A 32 12.75 6.79 27.69
N ALA A 33 13.00 8.06 27.39
CA ALA A 33 12.03 9.14 27.59
C ALA A 33 10.77 8.93 26.73
N ASN A 34 10.93 8.54 25.46
CA ASN A 34 9.81 8.22 24.58
C ASN A 34 9.05 6.96 25.03
N LEU A 35 9.76 5.95 25.54
CA LEU A 35 9.14 4.76 26.13
C LEU A 35 8.30 5.13 27.34
N GLU A 36 8.80 5.97 28.25
CA GLU A 36 8.06 6.41 29.44
C GLU A 36 6.80 7.21 29.07
N ALA A 37 6.91 8.12 28.10
CA ALA A 37 5.76 8.87 27.59
C ALA A 37 4.66 7.98 26.99
N ARG A 38 5.02 6.80 26.49
CA ARG A 38 4.11 5.87 25.80
C ARG A 38 3.94 4.53 26.54
N ALA A 39 4.38 4.44 27.79
CA ALA A 39 4.47 3.18 28.52
C ALA A 39 3.12 2.46 28.63
N VAL A 40 2.03 3.21 28.75
CA VAL A 40 0.66 2.67 28.85
C VAL A 40 0.19 2.04 27.53
N THR A 41 0.66 2.55 26.39
CA THR A 41 0.23 2.10 25.05
C THR A 41 1.10 0.97 24.53
N ILE A 42 2.35 0.88 24.99
CA ILE A 42 3.33 -0.11 24.50
C ILE A 42 3.11 -1.44 25.22
N ARG A 43 2.66 -2.45 24.48
CA ARG A 43 2.42 -3.79 25.02
C ARG A 43 3.70 -4.55 25.40
N ASN A 44 4.80 -4.30 24.70
CA ASN A 44 6.09 -4.94 24.95
C ASN A 44 7.21 -3.87 24.93
N PRO A 45 7.72 -3.44 26.10
CA PRO A 45 8.74 -2.41 26.20
C PRO A 45 10.08 -2.85 25.60
N SER A 46 10.52 -4.09 25.82
CA SER A 46 11.78 -4.64 25.27
C SER A 46 11.80 -4.57 23.75
N ALA A 47 10.73 -5.01 23.09
CA ALA A 47 10.62 -4.99 21.63
C ALA A 47 10.62 -3.56 21.06
N TYR A 48 10.02 -2.60 21.78
CA TYR A 48 10.05 -1.19 21.38
C TYR A 48 11.45 -0.62 21.43
N VAL A 49 12.22 -0.92 22.49
CA VAL A 49 13.60 -0.46 22.65
C VAL A 49 14.49 -1.01 21.53
N VAL A 50 14.49 -2.34 21.31
CA VAL A 50 15.29 -2.98 20.26
C VAL A 50 14.97 -2.39 18.88
N ARG A 51 13.68 -2.18 18.57
CA ARG A 51 13.26 -1.59 17.30
C ARG A 51 13.70 -0.13 17.17
N SER A 52 13.64 0.65 18.25
CA SER A 52 14.02 2.07 18.23
C SER A 52 15.54 2.22 18.06
N VAL A 53 16.33 1.40 18.74
CA VAL A 53 17.79 1.33 18.54
C VAL A 53 18.11 0.93 17.10
N LYS A 54 17.46 -0.10 16.58
CA LYS A 54 17.63 -0.54 15.20
C LYS A 54 17.29 0.57 14.20
N ASN A 55 16.20 1.29 14.40
CA ASN A 55 15.82 2.42 13.54
C ASN A 55 16.84 3.57 13.59
N LEU A 56 17.51 3.81 14.72
CA LEU A 56 18.59 4.80 14.80
C LEU A 56 19.82 4.34 14.01
N GLN A 57 20.20 3.06 14.13
CA GLN A 57 21.32 2.47 13.40
C GLN A 57 21.06 2.42 11.89
N ASP A 58 19.84 2.01 11.50
CA ASP A 58 19.39 1.97 10.11
C ASP A 58 19.13 3.40 9.56
N GLY A 59 19.02 4.40 10.43
CA GLY A 59 18.37 5.69 10.15
C GLY A 59 19.15 6.92 10.61
N ASN A 60 20.48 6.92 10.52
CA ASN A 60 21.28 8.15 10.31
C ASN A 60 20.97 8.78 8.92
N SER A 61 19.71 8.81 8.53
CA SER A 61 19.14 9.32 7.28
C SER A 61 17.70 9.74 7.61
N GLU A 62 17.54 11.00 7.98
CA GLU A 62 16.27 11.73 8.07
C GLU A 62 15.23 11.25 9.09
N SER A 63 15.19 11.99 10.19
CA SER A 63 14.11 12.12 11.18
C SER A 63 12.79 12.59 10.54
N GLY A 64 12.14 11.70 9.78
CA GLY A 64 10.72 11.79 9.48
C GLY A 64 9.89 11.15 10.61
N PRO A 65 8.70 11.71 10.96
CA PRO A 65 7.82 11.09 11.95
C PRO A 65 7.47 9.67 11.54
N PRO A 66 7.29 8.72 12.49
CA PRO A 66 6.98 7.34 12.17
C PRO A 66 5.62 7.29 11.47
N SER A 67 5.65 7.22 10.14
CA SER A 67 4.48 6.96 9.35
C SER A 67 3.94 5.61 9.81
N SER A 68 2.75 5.63 10.42
CA SER A 68 2.04 4.47 10.94
C SER A 68 1.50 3.61 9.79
N GLY A 69 2.38 3.20 8.89
CA GLY A 69 2.10 2.42 7.69
C GLY A 69 2.68 1.04 7.83
N GLY A 70 1.81 0.07 8.10
CA GLY A 70 1.79 -1.21 7.39
C GLY A 70 3.02 -2.11 7.48
N PHE A 71 2.86 -3.22 8.17
CA PHE A 71 3.68 -4.42 8.07
C PHE A 71 3.86 -4.93 6.63
N GLY A 72 5.08 -5.41 6.33
CA GLY A 72 5.44 -6.24 5.17
C GLY A 72 6.59 -5.59 4.40
N GLY A 73 7.83 -6.06 4.41
CA GLY A 73 8.33 -7.43 4.43
C GLY A 73 9.43 -7.47 3.37
N SER A 74 10.67 -7.62 3.83
CA SER A 74 11.92 -7.55 3.05
C SER A 74 11.99 -8.50 1.86
N THR A 75 12.68 -8.07 0.79
CA THR A 75 13.69 -8.89 0.08
C THR A 75 14.76 -7.99 -0.55
N SER A 76 16.03 -8.29 -0.25
CA SER A 76 17.25 -8.20 -1.10
C SER A 76 17.27 -7.15 -2.23
N GLY A 77 18.21 -6.19 -2.27
CA GLY A 77 19.65 -6.43 -2.19
C GLY A 77 20.23 -6.53 -3.61
N THR A 78 20.55 -5.38 -4.22
CA THR A 78 21.49 -5.26 -5.33
C THR A 78 22.12 -3.87 -5.31
N ASP A 79 23.44 -3.87 -5.20
CA ASP A 79 24.35 -2.77 -5.48
C ASP A 79 23.91 -1.89 -6.66
N SER A 80 23.90 -0.57 -6.46
CA SER A 80 24.09 0.38 -7.54
C SER A 80 24.65 1.69 -7.00
N SER A 81 25.97 1.72 -7.00
CA SER A 81 26.78 2.92 -7.09
C SER A 81 26.38 3.74 -8.32
N TYR A 82 25.62 4.82 -8.15
CA TYR A 82 25.62 5.94 -9.09
C TYR A 82 25.68 7.27 -8.33
N ALA A 83 26.89 7.83 -8.37
CA ALA A 83 27.20 9.22 -8.63
C ALA A 83 26.22 10.30 -8.13
N ALA A 84 26.76 11.06 -7.18
CA ALA A 84 26.42 12.43 -6.87
C ALA A 84 26.05 13.27 -8.11
N PHE A 85 24.79 13.70 -8.16
CA PHE A 85 24.42 14.93 -8.83
C PHE A 85 23.64 15.79 -7.85
N GLN A 86 24.34 16.79 -7.31
CA GLN A 86 23.75 17.94 -6.64
C GLN A 86 22.82 18.64 -7.64
N ARG A 87 21.51 18.44 -7.52
CA ARG A 87 20.54 19.25 -8.23
C ARG A 87 19.90 20.22 -7.25
N HIS A 88 20.27 21.47 -7.41
CA HIS A 88 19.60 22.64 -6.87
C HIS A 88 18.08 22.52 -7.03
N THR A 89 17.35 22.54 -5.92
CA THR A 89 15.90 22.73 -5.92
C THR A 89 15.61 24.23 -6.01
N PRO A 90 15.03 24.74 -7.11
CA PRO A 90 14.55 26.11 -7.12
C PRO A 90 13.35 26.23 -6.17
N SER A 91 13.46 27.17 -5.23
CA SER A 91 12.38 27.61 -4.36
C SER A 91 11.20 28.10 -5.21
N PHE A 92 10.13 27.31 -5.27
CA PHE A 92 8.89 27.71 -5.92
C PHE A 92 8.05 28.52 -4.93
N SER A 93 8.07 29.83 -5.14
CA SER A 93 7.29 30.84 -4.40
C SER A 93 5.79 30.53 -4.49
N GLN A 94 5.20 30.14 -3.36
CA GLN A 94 3.75 30.06 -3.16
C GLN A 94 3.17 31.49 -3.12
N ASN A 95 2.89 32.08 -4.27
CA ASN A 95 2.05 33.27 -4.33
C ASN A 95 1.23 33.26 -5.61
N SER A 96 -0.04 32.82 -5.49
CA SER A 96 -1.24 33.26 -6.23
C SER A 96 -2.26 32.13 -6.23
N ARG A 97 -3.17 32.15 -5.26
CA ARG A 97 -4.43 31.40 -5.34
C ARG A 97 -5.44 32.27 -6.10
N PRO A 98 -5.82 31.95 -7.35
CA PRO A 98 -6.98 32.60 -7.96
C PRO A 98 -8.24 32.19 -7.19
N ASN A 99 -8.95 33.21 -6.73
CA ASN A 99 -10.25 33.14 -6.08
C ASN A 99 -11.29 32.68 -7.11
N PHE A 100 -11.56 31.38 -7.17
CA PHE A 100 -12.61 30.86 -8.03
C PHE A 100 -13.97 31.19 -7.43
N GLY A 101 -14.64 32.12 -8.12
CA GLY A 101 -15.98 32.60 -7.83
C GLY A 101 -16.97 31.45 -7.70
N LYS A 102 -17.82 31.62 -6.69
CA LYS A 102 -18.98 30.82 -6.34
C LYS A 102 -20.04 31.00 -7.44
N GLY A 103 -19.86 30.31 -8.56
CA GLY A 103 -20.79 30.29 -9.69
C GLY A 103 -21.95 29.33 -9.43
N GLU A 104 -23.14 29.87 -9.48
CA GLU A 104 -24.44 29.21 -9.36
C GLU A 104 -24.58 28.04 -10.34
N THR A 105 -24.87 26.84 -9.84
CA THR A 105 -25.27 25.68 -10.65
C THR A 105 -26.79 25.64 -10.76
N GLY A 106 -27.31 26.50 -11.64
CA GLY A 106 -28.66 26.42 -12.16
C GLY A 106 -28.72 25.54 -13.40
N LEU A 107 -29.41 24.41 -13.29
CA LEU A 107 -30.27 23.79 -14.32
C LEU A 107 -29.79 23.84 -15.78
N ASN A 108 -29.20 22.74 -16.28
CA ASN A 108 -29.45 22.36 -17.67
C ASN A 108 -29.33 20.85 -17.88
N ALA A 109 -30.49 20.22 -18.03
CA ALA A 109 -30.64 18.83 -18.44
C ALA A 109 -30.75 18.78 -19.96
N GLY A 110 -29.88 18.00 -20.62
CA GLY A 110 -30.20 17.43 -21.94
C GLY A 110 -29.50 17.99 -23.17
N ALA A 111 -28.48 18.83 -23.06
CA ALA A 111 -27.61 19.11 -24.20
C ALA A 111 -26.55 18.00 -24.33
N ALA A 112 -26.60 17.22 -25.41
CA ALA A 112 -25.52 16.31 -25.78
C ALA A 112 -24.23 17.12 -25.93
N PHE A 113 -23.29 16.99 -24.99
CA PHE A 113 -21.99 17.64 -25.06
C PHE A 113 -21.18 17.00 -26.20
N PRO A 114 -20.91 17.70 -27.31
CA PRO A 114 -20.18 17.16 -28.45
C PRO A 114 -18.67 17.33 -28.24
N GLY A 115 -18.16 16.79 -27.13
CA GLY A 115 -16.73 16.73 -26.84
C GLY A 115 -16.42 15.38 -26.23
N SER A 116 -15.49 14.64 -26.83
CA SER A 116 -14.96 13.45 -26.18
C SER A 116 -14.31 13.89 -24.87
N MET A 117 -14.47 13.16 -23.76
CA MET A 117 -13.78 13.51 -22.51
C MET A 117 -12.26 13.66 -22.68
N ALA A 118 -11.69 13.05 -23.73
CA ALA A 118 -10.32 13.25 -24.16
C ALA A 118 -9.95 14.72 -24.43
N ASP A 119 -10.88 15.52 -24.95
CA ASP A 119 -10.68 16.95 -25.22
C ASP A 119 -10.65 17.78 -23.92
N MET A 120 -11.17 17.24 -22.82
CA MET A 120 -11.13 17.87 -21.49
C MET A 120 -9.88 17.49 -20.69
N LEU A 121 -9.02 16.61 -21.21
CA LEU A 121 -7.79 16.20 -20.55
C LEU A 121 -6.66 17.17 -20.89
N ASP A 122 -5.84 17.49 -19.90
CA ASP A 122 -4.62 18.27 -20.11
C ASP A 122 -3.61 17.52 -21.00
N GLU A 123 -2.75 18.25 -21.72
CA GLU A 123 -1.73 17.68 -22.61
C GLU A 123 -0.84 16.63 -21.91
N SER A 124 -0.54 16.84 -20.63
CA SER A 124 0.24 15.87 -19.84
C SER A 124 -0.49 14.54 -19.65
N ALA A 125 -1.81 14.56 -19.43
CA ALA A 125 -2.62 13.35 -19.29
C ALA A 125 -2.78 12.64 -20.64
N GLN A 126 -2.94 13.39 -21.73
CA GLN A 126 -2.98 12.83 -23.08
C GLN A 126 -1.65 12.15 -23.44
N HIS A 127 -0.51 12.81 -23.18
CA HIS A 127 0.82 12.23 -23.39
C HIS A 127 1.00 10.94 -22.56
N ALA A 128 0.59 10.96 -21.30
CA ALA A 128 0.66 9.78 -20.44
C ALA A 128 -0.20 8.60 -20.96
N LEU A 129 -1.36 8.87 -21.57
CA LEU A 129 -2.19 7.85 -22.21
C LEU A 129 -1.50 7.26 -23.45
N THR A 130 -0.85 8.10 -24.27
CA THR A 130 -0.09 7.61 -25.43
C THR A 130 1.09 6.72 -25.04
N GLU A 131 1.73 6.98 -23.89
CA GLU A 131 2.86 6.17 -23.41
C GLU A 131 2.48 4.75 -22.94
N ILE A 132 1.28 4.55 -22.38
CA ILE A 132 0.89 3.23 -21.82
C ILE A 132 0.32 2.25 -22.86
N GLY A 133 0.04 2.74 -24.07
CA GLY A 133 -0.56 1.97 -25.16
C GLY A 133 -2.10 2.03 -25.20
N PRO A 134 -2.68 1.68 -26.37
CA PRO A 134 -4.09 1.92 -26.65
C PRO A 134 -5.04 1.11 -25.74
N GLU A 135 -4.80 -0.18 -25.51
CA GLU A 135 -5.69 -1.03 -24.69
C GLU A 135 -5.84 -0.51 -23.26
N ALA A 136 -4.72 -0.17 -22.61
CA ALA A 136 -4.74 0.33 -21.24
C ALA A 136 -5.33 1.75 -21.16
N SER A 137 -5.12 2.57 -22.20
CA SER A 137 -5.70 3.91 -22.29
C SER A 137 -7.24 3.86 -22.39
N GLU A 138 -7.79 2.96 -23.21
CA GLU A 138 -9.24 2.77 -23.37
C GLU A 138 -9.90 2.31 -22.07
N ALA A 139 -9.29 1.36 -21.35
CA ALA A 139 -9.78 0.91 -20.06
C ALA A 139 -9.85 2.04 -19.02
N ILE A 140 -8.83 2.91 -18.98
CA ILE A 140 -8.80 4.07 -18.07
C ILE A 140 -9.89 5.08 -18.47
N LEU A 141 -10.08 5.33 -19.77
CA LEU A 141 -11.09 6.26 -20.27
C LEU A 141 -12.52 5.74 -20.01
N GLN A 142 -12.79 4.46 -20.22
CA GLN A 142 -14.08 3.84 -19.86
C GLN A 142 -14.36 3.98 -18.36
N GLN A 143 -13.35 3.77 -17.51
CA GLN A 143 -13.52 3.91 -16.06
C GLN A 143 -13.70 5.37 -15.64
N LEU A 144 -13.03 6.30 -16.31
CA LEU A 144 -13.23 7.75 -16.12
C LEU A 144 -14.66 8.14 -16.50
N GLU A 145 -15.18 7.66 -17.63
CA GLU A 145 -16.54 7.91 -18.10
C GLU A 145 -17.58 7.37 -17.11
N ALA A 146 -17.40 6.14 -16.63
CA ALA A 146 -18.25 5.54 -15.61
C ALA A 146 -18.26 6.32 -14.27
N GLN A 147 -17.22 7.11 -14.00
CA GLN A 147 -17.07 7.90 -12.78
C GLN A 147 -17.13 9.42 -13.01
N ALA A 148 -17.51 9.88 -14.20
CA ALA A 148 -17.37 11.28 -14.59
C ALA A 148 -18.15 12.25 -13.68
N GLY A 149 -19.32 11.84 -13.18
CA GLY A 149 -20.11 12.64 -12.24
C GLY A 149 -19.54 12.70 -10.81
N LYS A 150 -18.52 11.90 -10.50
CA LYS A 150 -17.90 11.81 -9.16
C LYS A 150 -16.51 12.43 -9.11
N ILE A 151 -15.85 12.58 -10.26
CA ILE A 151 -14.46 13.03 -10.35
C ILE A 151 -14.43 14.53 -10.66
N ASN A 152 -13.89 15.31 -9.72
CA ASN A 152 -13.78 16.77 -9.89
C ASN A 152 -12.64 17.19 -10.84
N ASN A 153 -11.64 16.33 -11.06
CA ASN A 153 -10.51 16.61 -11.94
C ASN A 153 -10.15 15.35 -12.77
N PRO A 154 -10.57 15.28 -14.04
CA PRO A 154 -10.35 14.10 -14.88
C PRO A 154 -8.87 13.90 -15.23
N SER A 155 -8.12 14.97 -15.54
CA SER A 155 -6.69 14.89 -15.86
C SER A 155 -5.86 14.25 -14.74
N ALA A 156 -6.11 14.65 -13.49
CA ALA A 156 -5.42 14.09 -12.32
C ALA A 156 -5.77 12.61 -12.09
N TYR A 157 -7.03 12.23 -12.36
CA TYR A 157 -7.45 10.83 -12.28
C TYR A 157 -6.70 9.97 -13.30
N VAL A 158 -6.63 10.43 -14.56
CA VAL A 158 -5.93 9.73 -15.65
C VAL A 158 -4.46 9.55 -15.32
N LEU A 159 -3.74 10.60 -14.90
CA LEU A 159 -2.33 10.51 -14.53
C LEU A 159 -2.08 9.49 -13.40
N ARG A 160 -2.97 9.46 -12.40
CA ARG A 160 -2.90 8.48 -11.31
C ARG A 160 -3.15 7.05 -11.80
N ALA A 161 -4.15 6.86 -12.65
CA ALA A 161 -4.50 5.56 -13.23
C ALA A 161 -3.36 5.02 -14.12
N VAL A 162 -2.78 5.88 -14.97
CA VAL A 162 -1.58 5.59 -15.76
C VAL A 162 -0.41 5.17 -14.85
N GLY A 163 -0.15 5.93 -13.77
CA GLY A 163 0.89 5.58 -12.80
C GLY A 163 0.69 4.22 -12.13
N ASN A 164 -0.56 3.83 -11.87
CA ASN A 164 -0.90 2.51 -11.33
C ASN A 164 -0.73 1.41 -12.38
N ALA A 165 -1.12 1.67 -13.63
CA ALA A 165 -0.93 0.76 -14.76
C ALA A 165 0.56 0.44 -14.97
N ARG A 166 1.42 1.46 -15.01
CA ARG A 166 2.88 1.30 -15.19
C ARG A 166 3.55 0.51 -14.06
N ARG A 167 3.01 0.59 -12.84
CA ARG A 167 3.52 -0.15 -11.67
C ARG A 167 3.04 -1.61 -11.63
N GLY A 168 2.32 -2.07 -12.64
CA GLY A 168 1.71 -3.40 -12.64
C GLY A 168 0.66 -3.59 -11.54
N LYS A 169 0.17 -2.50 -10.95
CA LYS A 169 -0.87 -2.53 -9.91
C LYS A 169 -2.28 -2.50 -10.50
N GLY A 170 -2.41 -2.72 -11.81
CA GLY A 170 -3.67 -2.69 -12.54
C GLY A 170 -4.19 -1.26 -12.67
N ALA A 171 -4.53 -0.85 -13.89
CA ALA A 171 -5.14 0.45 -14.16
C ALA A 171 -6.51 0.62 -13.48
N GLY A 172 -7.14 -0.47 -13.00
CA GLY A 172 -8.51 -0.48 -12.47
C GLY A 172 -8.69 -1.41 -11.26
N GLY A 173 -7.96 -1.16 -10.18
CA GLY A 173 -8.00 -2.01 -8.97
C GLY A 173 -9.33 -2.06 -8.18
N ALA A 174 -10.50 -1.70 -8.74
CA ALA A 174 -11.75 -1.91 -8.00
C ALA A 174 -13.04 -1.99 -8.82
N VAL A 175 -13.13 -1.56 -10.09
CA VAL A 175 -14.45 -1.51 -10.75
C VAL A 175 -14.37 -1.75 -12.26
N ALA A 176 -15.13 -2.78 -12.68
CA ALA A 176 -15.70 -3.00 -14.00
C ALA A 176 -14.75 -3.34 -15.17
N GLY A 177 -14.67 -4.64 -15.48
CA GLY A 177 -14.07 -5.20 -16.69
C GLY A 177 -14.12 -6.72 -16.65
N GLY A 178 -15.31 -7.29 -16.78
CA GLY A 178 -15.61 -8.72 -16.62
C GLY A 178 -15.15 -9.64 -17.74
N VAL A 179 -13.93 -9.48 -18.25
CA VAL A 179 -13.38 -10.35 -19.30
C VAL A 179 -11.92 -10.67 -18.98
N SER A 180 -11.59 -11.97 -18.92
CA SER A 180 -10.26 -12.57 -18.71
C SER A 180 -9.66 -12.67 -17.29
N GLY A 181 -10.46 -12.45 -16.24
CA GLY A 181 -10.06 -12.89 -14.89
C GLY A 181 -10.03 -14.42 -14.73
N THR A 182 -10.89 -15.13 -15.46
CA THR A 182 -10.99 -16.60 -15.42
C THR A 182 -9.84 -17.28 -16.16
N ASP A 183 -9.42 -16.74 -17.32
CA ASP A 183 -8.35 -17.32 -18.13
C ASP A 183 -7.01 -17.29 -17.40
N SER A 184 -6.69 -16.16 -16.76
CA SER A 184 -5.49 -16.02 -15.95
C SER A 184 -5.47 -16.98 -14.76
N LEU A 185 -6.63 -17.26 -14.18
CA LEU A 185 -6.76 -18.17 -13.03
C LEU A 185 -6.57 -19.62 -13.46
N GLN A 186 -7.11 -20.00 -14.62
CA GLN A 186 -6.97 -21.33 -15.19
C GLN A 186 -5.53 -21.63 -15.62
N GLU A 187 -4.82 -20.64 -16.16
CA GLU A 187 -3.39 -20.79 -16.51
C GLU A 187 -2.52 -20.99 -15.26
N GLU A 188 -2.76 -20.22 -14.20
CA GLU A 188 -2.03 -20.39 -12.93
C GLU A 188 -2.35 -21.73 -12.25
N LEU A 189 -3.60 -22.24 -12.36
CA LEU A 189 -3.95 -23.58 -11.90
C LEU A 189 -3.25 -24.67 -12.70
N ALA A 190 -3.12 -24.51 -14.02
CA ALA A 190 -2.41 -25.47 -14.87
C ALA A 190 -0.90 -25.53 -14.59
N LYS A 191 -0.31 -24.44 -14.07
CA LYS A 191 1.10 -24.40 -13.63
C LYS A 191 1.34 -25.18 -12.33
N LEU A 192 0.29 -25.49 -11.56
CA LEU A 192 0.44 -26.27 -10.33
C LEU A 192 0.61 -27.74 -10.65
N SER A 193 1.75 -28.29 -10.26
CA SER A 193 2.05 -29.72 -10.40
C SER A 193 1.19 -30.62 -9.49
N MET A 194 0.43 -30.05 -8.56
CA MET A 194 -0.36 -30.78 -7.56
C MET A 194 -1.84 -30.39 -7.65
N PRO A 195 -2.77 -31.37 -7.59
CA PRO A 195 -4.19 -31.08 -7.57
C PRO A 195 -4.58 -30.36 -6.27
N LEU A 196 -5.44 -29.34 -6.40
CA LEU A 196 -6.01 -28.63 -5.25
C LEU A 196 -7.21 -29.40 -4.69
N ASP A 197 -7.33 -29.40 -3.36
CA ASP A 197 -8.52 -29.99 -2.70
C ASP A 197 -9.76 -29.13 -2.96
N GLU A 198 -10.93 -29.76 -3.00
CA GLU A 198 -12.23 -29.11 -3.22
C GLU A 198 -12.48 -27.93 -2.25
N LYS A 199 -12.05 -28.07 -0.98
CA LYS A 199 -12.14 -26.99 0.02
C LYS A 199 -11.28 -25.78 -0.34
N ALA A 200 -10.09 -25.99 -0.90
CA ALA A 200 -9.20 -24.90 -1.29
C ALA A 200 -9.75 -24.18 -2.54
N MET A 201 -10.31 -24.94 -3.50
CA MET A 201 -10.99 -24.35 -4.67
C MET A 201 -12.19 -23.51 -4.26
N SER A 202 -13.07 -24.05 -3.40
CA SER A 202 -14.24 -23.33 -2.91
C SER A 202 -13.86 -22.05 -2.15
N ALA A 203 -12.76 -22.08 -1.39
CA ALA A 203 -12.23 -20.90 -0.71
C ALA A 203 -11.66 -19.84 -1.68
N LEU A 204 -11.06 -20.25 -2.80
CA LEU A 204 -10.58 -19.34 -3.85
C LEU A 204 -11.73 -18.68 -4.61
N GLU A 205 -12.80 -19.43 -4.89
CA GLU A 205 -14.01 -18.87 -5.51
C GLU A 205 -14.64 -17.77 -4.63
N GLU A 206 -14.65 -17.97 -3.31
CA GLU A 206 -15.26 -17.02 -2.37
C GLU A 206 -14.51 -15.67 -2.28
N VAL A 207 -13.19 -15.64 -2.51
CA VAL A 207 -12.42 -14.38 -2.55
C VAL A 207 -12.44 -13.71 -3.92
N GLY A 208 -12.94 -14.39 -4.94
CA GLY A 208 -13.00 -13.91 -6.32
C GLY A 208 -11.69 -14.08 -7.10
N PRO A 209 -11.76 -14.00 -8.44
CA PRO A 209 -10.67 -14.41 -9.33
C PRO A 209 -9.41 -13.56 -9.23
N ALA A 210 -9.55 -12.26 -8.98
CA ALA A 210 -8.42 -11.33 -8.84
C ALA A 210 -7.58 -11.63 -7.58
N SER A 211 -8.22 -11.93 -6.46
CA SER A 211 -7.51 -12.30 -5.23
C SER A 211 -6.98 -13.72 -5.29
N ALA A 212 -7.74 -14.65 -5.87
CA ALA A 212 -7.31 -16.02 -6.08
C ALA A 212 -6.03 -16.10 -6.91
N THR A 213 -5.95 -15.41 -8.07
CA THR A 213 -4.73 -15.33 -8.89
C THR A 213 -3.55 -14.76 -8.11
N ALA A 214 -3.74 -13.68 -7.35
CA ALA A 214 -2.69 -13.09 -6.53
C ALA A 214 -2.17 -14.06 -5.45
N ILE A 215 -3.06 -14.86 -4.84
CA ILE A 215 -2.71 -15.89 -3.85
C ILE A 215 -1.91 -17.01 -4.54
N LEU A 216 -2.37 -17.50 -5.69
CA LEU A 216 -1.70 -18.55 -6.45
C LEU A 216 -0.29 -18.11 -6.91
N GLN A 217 -0.16 -16.88 -7.42
CA GLN A 217 1.14 -16.32 -7.81
C GLN A 217 2.11 -16.20 -6.62
N LYS A 218 1.63 -15.75 -5.45
CA LYS A 218 2.44 -15.68 -4.22
C LYS A 218 2.90 -17.07 -3.77
N MET A 219 2.00 -18.06 -3.84
CA MET A 219 2.33 -19.45 -3.52
C MET A 219 3.36 -20.00 -4.50
N ASN A 220 3.20 -19.77 -5.80
CA ASN A 220 4.11 -20.27 -6.83
C ASN A 220 5.52 -19.68 -6.69
N LYS A 221 5.63 -18.39 -6.35
CA LYS A 221 6.90 -17.75 -5.96
C LYS A 221 7.56 -18.40 -4.73
N GLN A 222 6.78 -19.09 -3.89
CA GLN A 222 7.23 -19.80 -2.69
C GLN A 222 7.17 -21.32 -2.83
N ALA A 223 7.01 -21.86 -4.05
CA ALA A 223 6.73 -23.28 -4.28
C ALA A 223 7.80 -24.21 -3.68
N GLY A 224 9.06 -23.77 -3.59
CA GLY A 224 10.14 -24.53 -2.95
C GLY A 224 10.14 -24.51 -1.42
N THR A 225 9.34 -23.65 -0.79
CA THR A 225 9.24 -23.50 0.67
C THR A 225 7.91 -24.01 1.22
N VAL A 226 6.87 -24.05 0.40
CA VAL A 226 5.52 -24.45 0.81
C VAL A 226 5.36 -25.97 0.67
N ASN A 227 5.45 -26.68 1.80
CA ASN A 227 5.26 -28.13 1.85
C ASN A 227 3.81 -28.58 1.63
N ASN A 228 2.83 -27.71 1.87
CA ASN A 228 1.41 -28.01 1.72
C ASN A 228 0.66 -26.84 1.05
N PRO A 229 0.41 -26.90 -0.27
CA PRO A 229 -0.24 -25.83 -1.01
C PRO A 229 -1.69 -25.59 -0.58
N ASN A 230 -2.46 -26.65 -0.29
CA ASN A 230 -3.85 -26.53 0.15
C ASN A 230 -3.97 -25.76 1.47
N ALA A 231 -3.09 -26.06 2.44
CA ALA A 231 -3.05 -25.34 3.71
C ALA A 231 -2.62 -23.87 3.55
N TYR A 232 -1.68 -23.61 2.64
CA TYR A 232 -1.24 -22.24 2.32
C TYR A 232 -2.40 -21.41 1.77
N ILE A 233 -3.12 -21.95 0.77
CA ILE A 233 -4.25 -21.27 0.14
C ILE A 233 -5.33 -20.94 1.17
N MET A 234 -5.74 -21.90 2.00
CA MET A 234 -6.75 -21.68 3.05
C MET A 234 -6.34 -20.56 4.02
N ARG A 235 -5.06 -20.52 4.42
CA ARG A 235 -4.52 -19.46 5.28
C ARG A 235 -4.47 -18.11 4.58
N ALA A 236 -4.03 -18.09 3.32
CA ALA A 236 -3.93 -16.86 2.52
C ALA A 236 -5.31 -16.25 2.24
N VAL A 237 -6.30 -17.07 1.89
CA VAL A 237 -7.70 -16.66 1.76
C VAL A 237 -8.23 -16.08 3.08
N GLY A 238 -7.98 -16.76 4.20
CA GLY A 238 -8.37 -16.25 5.52
C GLY A 238 -7.73 -14.91 5.88
N ASN A 239 -6.51 -14.65 5.40
CA ASN A 239 -5.85 -13.35 5.56
C ASN A 239 -6.46 -12.29 4.63
N GLU A 240 -6.73 -12.61 3.36
CA GLU A 240 -7.34 -11.63 2.45
C GLU A 240 -8.74 -11.21 2.91
N LYS A 241 -9.57 -12.14 3.38
CA LYS A 241 -10.88 -11.81 3.95
C LYS A 241 -10.81 -10.88 5.16
N ARG A 242 -9.69 -10.89 5.90
CA ARG A 242 -9.47 -9.96 7.02
C ARG A 242 -8.97 -8.60 6.57
N VAL A 243 -8.24 -8.54 5.46
CA VAL A 243 -7.65 -7.32 4.92
C VAL A 243 -8.66 -6.57 4.05
N MET A 244 -9.54 -7.26 3.35
CA MET A 244 -10.64 -6.64 2.63
C MET A 244 -11.61 -6.01 3.64
N PRO A 245 -11.71 -4.67 3.70
CA PRO A 245 -12.76 -4.04 4.46
C PRO A 245 -14.06 -4.39 3.74
N MET A 246 -14.81 -5.36 4.27
CA MET A 246 -16.13 -5.69 3.76
C MET A 246 -16.93 -4.39 3.63
N PRO A 247 -17.33 -3.98 2.41
CA PRO A 247 -18.11 -2.77 2.20
C PRO A 247 -19.47 -2.97 2.87
N GLY A 248 -19.60 -2.51 4.12
CA GLY A 248 -20.81 -2.65 4.93
C GLY A 248 -20.61 -3.36 6.28
N GLY A 249 -19.45 -3.98 6.53
CA GLY A 249 -19.15 -4.57 7.83
C GLY A 249 -18.69 -3.50 8.82
N SER A 250 -19.64 -2.82 9.46
CA SER A 250 -19.33 -1.93 10.58
C SER A 250 -18.53 -2.71 11.62
N ALA A 251 -17.28 -2.31 11.85
CA ALA A 251 -16.43 -2.91 12.86
C ALA A 251 -17.16 -2.82 14.19
N LEU A 252 -17.80 -3.92 14.60
CA LEU A 252 -18.46 -4.06 15.89
C LEU A 252 -17.36 -3.87 16.94
N LYS A 253 -17.23 -2.63 17.41
CA LYS A 253 -16.48 -2.27 18.60
C LYS A 253 -17.02 -3.18 19.69
N ARG A 254 -16.27 -4.22 20.04
CA ARG A 254 -16.53 -5.00 21.24
C ARG A 254 -16.44 -4.01 22.41
N ALA A 255 -17.60 -3.52 22.83
CA ALA A 255 -17.74 -2.83 24.09
C ALA A 255 -17.28 -3.82 25.16
N ARG A 256 -16.11 -3.58 25.74
CA ARG A 256 -15.69 -4.25 26.95
C ARG A 256 -16.37 -3.50 28.09
N PHE A 257 -17.32 -4.17 28.73
CA PHE A 257 -17.83 -3.81 30.04
C PHE A 257 -16.78 -4.11 31.10
#